data_AF-A0A147K800-F1
#
_entry.id   AF-A0A147K800-F1
#
_cell.length_a   1.000
_cell.length_b   1.000
_cell.length_c   1.000
_cell.angle_alpha   90.00
_cell.angle_beta   90.00
_cell.angle_gamma   90.00
#
_symmetry.space_group_name_H-M   'P 1'
#
loop_
_entity.id
_entity.type
_entity.pdbx_description
1 polymer ?
#
loop_
_entity_poly.entity_id
_entity_poly.type
_entity_poly.pdbx_seq_one_letter_code
_entity_poly.pdbx_strand_id
1 'polypeptide(L)'
;MMKKQMTNEMELKVKEVIETRDAVYSFLEEIEAVVAEGKDAVSQLEQELVAKQEALSACTDIGEARLAKNEIKALEEDLELQIAVNDGKAKAMRSELEDIVESFFKVHKSAVFMYGAVDDFYLINTSLASLKEDKETLSGFTGSLNGSFSAVRNILLDTEIVANADQNKTYRGTHLGQRHQNTKLNDFDYHIRPYANQLRSAGIIK
;
A
#
# COMPACT_ATOMS: atom_id res chain seq x y z
N MET A 1 10.05 12.48 32.28
CA MET A 1 9.92 11.00 32.24
C MET A 1 8.73 10.58 31.37
N MET A 2 7.53 11.12 31.58
CA MET A 2 6.31 10.79 30.80
C MET A 2 6.39 11.12 29.29
N LYS A 3 6.93 12.29 28.91
CA LYS A 3 7.10 12.67 27.49
C LYS A 3 7.87 11.62 26.69
N LYS A 4 9.06 11.24 27.17
CA LYS A 4 9.93 10.22 26.56
C LYS A 4 9.24 8.86 26.44
N GLN A 5 8.44 8.47 27.43
CA GLN A 5 7.68 7.24 27.36
C GLN A 5 6.64 7.28 26.23
N MET A 6 5.85 8.37 26.14
CA MET A 6 4.87 8.53 25.07
C MET A 6 5.51 8.59 23.68
N THR A 7 6.68 9.24 23.55
CA THR A 7 7.47 9.23 22.30
C THR A 7 7.84 7.80 21.90
N ASN A 8 8.40 7.02 22.83
CA ASN A 8 8.81 5.65 22.57
C ASN A 8 7.62 4.75 22.20
N GLU A 9 6.49 4.88 22.91
CA GLU A 9 5.27 4.13 22.59
C GLU A 9 4.75 4.48 21.19
N MET A 10 4.79 5.77 20.81
CA MET A 10 4.42 6.21 19.47
C MET A 10 5.38 5.69 18.40
N GLU A 11 6.69 5.69 18.66
CA GLU A 11 7.69 5.12 17.75
C GLU A 11 7.44 3.63 17.50
N LEU A 12 7.15 2.85 18.55
CA LEU A 12 6.78 1.44 18.41
C LEU A 12 5.51 1.29 17.56
N LYS A 13 4.51 2.15 17.79
CA LYS A 13 3.27 2.09 17.03
C LYS A 13 3.44 2.49 15.56
N VAL A 14 4.31 3.45 15.26
CA VAL A 14 4.70 3.81 13.89
C VAL A 14 5.42 2.66 13.22
N LYS A 15 6.32 1.94 13.92
CA LYS A 15 6.97 0.75 13.38
C LYS A 15 5.97 -0.34 13.01
N GLU A 16 4.97 -0.60 13.86
CA GLU A 16 3.90 -1.57 13.57
C GLU A 16 3.11 -1.17 12.30
N VAL A 17 2.83 0.13 12.11
CA VAL A 17 2.20 0.63 10.87
C VAL A 17 3.08 0.40 9.64
N ILE A 18 4.39 0.62 9.77
CA ILE A 18 5.36 0.40 8.70
C ILE A 18 5.46 -1.08 8.36
N GLU A 19 5.59 -1.96 9.36
CA GLU A 19 5.67 -3.42 9.17
C GLU A 19 4.39 -3.96 8.49
N THR A 20 3.21 -3.49 8.90
CA THR A 20 1.95 -3.90 8.26
C THR A 20 1.78 -3.33 6.85
N ARG A 21 2.31 -2.14 6.56
CA ARG A 21 2.40 -1.62 5.18
C ARG A 21 3.34 -2.49 4.34
N ASP A 22 4.50 -2.87 4.89
CA ASP A 22 5.49 -3.66 4.16
C ASP A 22 4.96 -5.06 3.84
N ALA A 23 4.13 -5.64 4.72
CA ALA A 23 3.40 -6.87 4.42
C ALA A 23 2.45 -6.73 3.21
N VAL A 24 1.81 -5.58 3.02
CA VAL A 24 0.99 -5.30 1.82
C VAL A 24 1.87 -5.29 0.57
N TYR A 25 3.04 -4.64 0.63
CA TYR A 25 3.99 -4.58 -0.49
C TYR A 25 4.55 -5.96 -0.84
N SER A 26 5.03 -6.73 0.14
CA SER A 26 5.57 -8.07 -0.11
C SER A 26 4.53 -8.97 -0.76
N PHE A 27 3.27 -8.90 -0.31
CA PHE A 27 2.22 -9.71 -0.92
C PHE A 27 1.83 -9.23 -2.32
N LEU A 28 1.93 -7.92 -2.62
CA LEU A 28 1.77 -7.42 -3.97
C LEU A 28 2.86 -7.95 -4.91
N GLU A 29 4.12 -7.98 -4.46
CA GLU A 29 5.24 -8.56 -5.22
C GLU A 29 5.01 -10.05 -5.51
N GLU A 30 4.45 -10.81 -4.56
CA GLU A 30 4.05 -12.20 -4.77
C GLU A 30 2.97 -12.34 -5.86
N ILE A 31 1.96 -11.46 -5.87
CA ILE A 31 0.93 -11.42 -6.92
C ILE A 31 1.57 -11.15 -8.28
N GLU A 32 2.42 -10.14 -8.38
CA GLU A 32 3.08 -9.76 -9.63
C GLU A 32 3.96 -10.89 -10.17
N ALA A 33 4.67 -11.61 -9.30
CA ALA A 33 5.45 -12.78 -9.67
C ALA A 33 4.57 -13.91 -10.23
N VAL A 34 3.47 -14.26 -9.54
CA VAL A 34 2.54 -15.32 -10.00
C VAL A 34 1.87 -14.95 -11.32
N VAL A 35 1.51 -13.68 -11.51
CA VAL A 35 0.94 -13.20 -12.78
C VAL A 35 1.96 -13.27 -13.91
N ALA A 36 3.21 -12.91 -13.65
CA ALA A 36 4.29 -13.02 -14.64
C ALA A 36 4.56 -14.48 -15.04
N GLU A 37 4.70 -15.38 -14.06
CA GLU A 37 4.85 -16.82 -14.31
C GLU A 37 3.68 -17.39 -15.10
N GLY A 38 2.45 -17.01 -14.73
CA GLY A 38 1.25 -17.43 -15.44
C GLY A 38 1.24 -16.97 -16.90
N LYS A 39 1.66 -15.73 -17.16
CA LYS A 39 1.75 -15.17 -18.51
C LYS A 39 2.81 -15.88 -19.35
N ASP A 40 3.95 -16.20 -18.77
CA ASP A 40 5.02 -16.94 -19.45
C ASP A 40 4.56 -18.36 -19.82
N ALA A 41 3.83 -19.04 -18.93
CA ALA A 41 3.26 -20.36 -19.21
C ALA A 41 2.25 -20.32 -20.38
N VAL A 42 1.37 -19.30 -20.43
CA VAL A 42 0.44 -19.11 -21.55
C VAL A 42 1.20 -18.85 -22.85
N SER A 43 2.21 -17.99 -22.83
CA SER A 43 3.04 -17.68 -24.00
C SER A 43 3.76 -18.92 -24.55
N GLN A 44 4.25 -19.82 -23.68
CA GLN A 44 4.85 -21.08 -24.11
C GLN A 44 3.84 -22.00 -24.81
N LEU A 45 2.63 -22.15 -24.24
CA LEU A 45 1.55 -22.92 -24.87
C LEU A 45 1.11 -22.31 -26.21
N GLU A 46 1.04 -20.99 -26.33
CA GLU A 46 0.74 -20.29 -27.59
C GLU A 46 1.79 -20.59 -28.66
N GLN A 47 3.08 -20.56 -28.29
CA GLN A 47 4.18 -20.88 -29.21
C GLN A 47 4.14 -22.34 -29.68
N GLU A 48 3.89 -23.28 -28.76
CA GLU A 48 3.72 -24.69 -29.10
C GLU A 48 2.53 -24.92 -30.02
N LEU A 49 1.41 -24.24 -29.75
CA LEU A 49 0.20 -24.29 -30.58
C LEU A 49 0.50 -23.81 -32.00
N VAL A 50 1.16 -22.65 -32.16
CA VAL A 50 1.56 -22.12 -33.47
C VAL A 50 2.47 -23.11 -34.21
N ALA A 51 3.50 -23.64 -33.54
CA ALA A 51 4.41 -24.61 -34.15
C ALA A 51 3.68 -25.89 -34.62
N LYS A 52 2.69 -26.36 -33.86
CA LYS A 52 1.87 -27.53 -34.23
C LYS A 52 0.92 -27.23 -35.39
N GLN A 53 0.33 -26.03 -35.43
CA GLN A 53 -0.50 -25.58 -36.55
C GLN A 53 0.32 -25.46 -37.85
N GLU A 54 1.55 -24.94 -37.77
CA GLU A 54 2.48 -24.90 -38.89
C GLU A 54 2.85 -26.32 -39.36
N ALA A 55 3.18 -27.22 -38.43
CA ALA A 55 3.49 -28.62 -38.74
C ALA A 55 2.31 -29.33 -39.43
N LEU A 56 1.07 -29.10 -38.97
CA LEU A 56 -0.13 -29.63 -39.61
C LEU A 56 -0.29 -29.11 -41.04
N SER A 57 0.01 -27.83 -41.28
CA SER A 57 -0.08 -27.22 -42.62
C SER A 57 0.92 -27.78 -43.62
N ALA A 58 2.08 -28.26 -43.14
CA ALA A 58 3.13 -28.87 -43.93
C ALA A 58 2.97 -30.40 -44.08
N CYS A 59 2.00 -31.00 -43.40
CA CYS A 59 1.81 -32.44 -43.33
C CYS A 59 1.17 -33.00 -44.61
N THR A 60 1.75 -34.06 -45.17
CA THR A 60 1.27 -34.72 -46.40
C THR A 60 0.60 -36.07 -46.14
N ASP A 61 0.80 -36.66 -44.96
CA ASP A 61 0.17 -37.90 -44.53
C ASP A 61 -1.12 -37.65 -43.72
N ILE A 62 -2.19 -38.38 -44.05
CA ILE A 62 -3.50 -38.21 -43.42
C ILE A 62 -3.50 -38.68 -41.95
N GLY A 63 -2.72 -39.71 -41.63
CA GLY A 63 -2.59 -40.24 -40.27
C GLY A 63 -1.87 -39.25 -39.35
N GLU A 64 -0.73 -38.72 -39.82
CA GLU A 64 0.03 -37.68 -39.12
C GLU A 64 -0.79 -36.39 -38.95
N ALA A 65 -1.51 -35.96 -39.99
CA ALA A 65 -2.39 -34.79 -39.91
C ALA A 65 -3.52 -34.96 -38.88
N ARG A 66 -4.05 -36.18 -38.73
CA ARG A 66 -5.08 -36.48 -37.72
C ARG A 66 -4.51 -36.45 -36.31
N LEU A 67 -3.31 -36.98 -36.10
CA LEU A 67 -2.62 -36.90 -34.80
C LEU A 67 -2.33 -35.45 -34.42
N ALA A 68 -1.76 -34.66 -35.34
CA ALA A 68 -1.49 -33.25 -35.12
C ALA A 68 -2.76 -32.44 -34.79
N LYS A 69 -3.90 -32.73 -35.44
CA LYS A 69 -5.19 -32.11 -35.09
C LYS A 69 -5.65 -32.43 -33.66
N ASN A 70 -5.46 -33.66 -33.21
CA ASN A 70 -5.81 -34.03 -31.83
C ASN A 70 -4.89 -33.34 -30.82
N GLU A 71 -3.59 -33.24 -31.12
CA GLU A 71 -2.61 -32.52 -30.28
C GLU A 71 -2.92 -31.02 -30.21
N ILE A 72 -3.25 -30.38 -31.35
CA ILE A 72 -3.69 -28.97 -31.38
C ILE A 72 -4.91 -28.76 -30.51
N LYS A 73 -5.93 -29.63 -30.63
CA LYS A 73 -7.14 -29.50 -29.82
C LYS A 73 -6.85 -29.66 -28.32
N ALA A 74 -5.98 -30.60 -27.95
CA ALA A 74 -5.55 -30.77 -26.57
C ALA A 74 -4.82 -29.52 -26.05
N LEU A 75 -3.93 -28.93 -26.86
CA LEU A 75 -3.23 -27.68 -26.53
C LEU A 75 -4.19 -26.48 -26.41
N GLU A 76 -5.22 -26.38 -27.24
CA GLU A 76 -6.26 -25.35 -27.12
C GLU A 76 -7.02 -25.49 -25.79
N GLU A 77 -7.41 -26.73 -25.41
CA GLU A 77 -8.07 -27.02 -24.13
C GLU A 77 -7.13 -26.71 -22.94
N ASP A 78 -5.85 -27.07 -23.02
CA ASP A 78 -4.84 -26.78 -21.99
C ASP A 78 -4.60 -25.27 -21.84
N LEU A 79 -4.60 -24.53 -22.95
CA LEU A 79 -4.42 -23.07 -22.96
C LEU A 79 -5.63 -22.35 -22.33
N GLU A 80 -6.85 -22.75 -22.68
CA GLU A 80 -8.06 -22.23 -22.03
C GLU A 80 -8.06 -22.53 -20.53
N LEU A 81 -7.66 -23.75 -20.13
CA LEU A 81 -7.54 -24.13 -18.74
C LEU A 81 -6.48 -23.30 -18.01
N GLN A 82 -5.31 -23.10 -18.61
CA GLN A 82 -4.22 -22.33 -18.02
C GLN A 82 -4.60 -20.87 -17.81
N ILE A 83 -5.28 -20.24 -18.78
CA ILE A 83 -5.81 -18.87 -18.65
C ILE A 83 -6.79 -18.81 -17.47
N ALA A 84 -7.77 -19.73 -17.42
CA ALA A 84 -8.77 -19.76 -16.35
C ALA A 84 -8.14 -19.99 -14.96
N VAL A 85 -7.12 -20.85 -14.87
CA VAL A 85 -6.38 -21.10 -13.62
C VAL A 85 -5.59 -19.86 -13.19
N ASN A 86 -4.92 -19.18 -14.12
CA ASN A 86 -4.16 -17.97 -13.83
C ASN A 86 -5.08 -16.84 -13.33
N ASP A 87 -6.20 -16.61 -14.02
CA ASP A 87 -7.20 -15.62 -13.62
C ASP A 87 -7.82 -15.95 -12.25
N GLY A 88 -8.13 -17.23 -12.01
CA GLY A 88 -8.65 -17.71 -10.75
C GLY A 88 -7.68 -17.49 -9.59
N LYS A 89 -6.39 -17.80 -9.78
CA LYS A 89 -5.32 -17.57 -8.79
C LYS A 89 -5.15 -16.08 -8.52
N ALA A 90 -5.04 -15.25 -9.55
CA ALA A 90 -4.88 -13.81 -9.39
C ALA A 90 -6.06 -13.20 -8.62
N LYS A 91 -7.29 -13.64 -8.90
CA LYS A 91 -8.48 -13.20 -8.17
C LYS A 91 -8.47 -13.64 -6.70
N ALA A 92 -8.07 -14.88 -6.42
CA ALA A 92 -7.95 -15.38 -5.05
C ALA A 92 -6.92 -14.58 -4.25
N MET A 93 -5.73 -14.36 -4.82
CA MET A 93 -4.70 -13.57 -4.15
C MET A 93 -5.12 -12.10 -3.97
N ARG A 94 -5.81 -11.48 -4.94
CA ARG A 94 -6.37 -10.13 -4.73
C ARG A 94 -7.32 -10.08 -3.53
N SER A 95 -8.15 -11.12 -3.33
CA SER A 95 -9.01 -11.21 -2.13
C SER A 95 -8.19 -11.27 -0.84
N GLU A 96 -7.09 -12.00 -0.82
CA GLU A 96 -6.19 -12.08 0.34
C GLU A 96 -5.47 -10.74 0.60
N LEU A 97 -5.06 -10.04 -0.46
CA LEU A 97 -4.49 -8.70 -0.37
C LEU A 97 -5.46 -7.73 0.32
N GLU A 98 -6.76 -7.81 0.03
CA GLU A 98 -7.77 -6.99 0.71
C GLU A 98 -7.80 -7.22 2.24
N ASP A 99 -7.62 -8.46 2.70
CA ASP A 99 -7.63 -8.80 4.13
C ASP A 99 -6.35 -8.32 4.84
N ILE A 100 -5.21 -8.37 4.16
CA ILE A 100 -3.95 -7.79 4.64
C ILE A 100 -4.08 -6.27 4.74
N VAL A 101 -4.68 -5.63 3.72
CA VAL A 101 -4.93 -4.18 3.71
C VAL A 101 -5.91 -3.77 4.83
N GLU A 102 -6.95 -4.55 5.08
CA GLU A 102 -7.84 -4.30 6.22
C GLU A 102 -7.10 -4.35 7.56
N SER A 103 -6.16 -5.28 7.71
CA SER A 103 -5.31 -5.40 8.89
C SER A 103 -4.41 -4.18 9.05
N PHE A 104 -3.79 -3.71 7.96
CA PHE A 104 -3.07 -2.43 7.95
C PHE A 104 -3.96 -1.27 8.40
N PHE A 105 -5.19 -1.14 7.88
CA PHE A 105 -6.07 -0.04 8.26
C PHE A 105 -6.46 -0.05 9.74
N LYS A 106 -6.64 -1.23 10.34
CA LYS A 106 -6.89 -1.37 11.78
C LYS A 106 -5.71 -0.83 12.60
N VAL A 107 -4.49 -1.22 12.24
CA VAL A 107 -3.26 -0.76 12.91
C VAL A 107 -3.07 0.74 12.72
N HIS A 108 -3.21 1.25 11.50
CA HIS A 108 -3.11 2.68 11.18
C HIS A 108 -4.14 3.50 11.96
N LYS A 109 -5.41 3.07 12.02
CA LYS A 109 -6.46 3.79 12.78
C LYS A 109 -6.13 3.85 14.27
N SER A 110 -5.61 2.77 14.84
CA SER A 110 -5.14 2.74 16.23
C SER A 110 -3.96 3.69 16.45
N ALA A 111 -3.00 3.73 15.53
CA ALA A 111 -1.86 4.63 15.59
C ALA A 111 -2.26 6.11 15.49
N VAL A 112 -3.19 6.44 14.59
CA VAL A 112 -3.74 7.81 14.47
C VAL A 112 -4.45 8.25 15.74
N PHE A 113 -5.22 7.34 16.37
CA PHE A 113 -5.85 7.63 17.66
C PHE A 113 -4.83 7.91 18.76
N MET A 114 -3.78 7.07 18.87
CA MET A 114 -2.68 7.27 19.81
C MET A 114 -1.93 8.58 19.55
N TYR A 115 -1.65 8.89 18.28
CA TYR A 115 -0.99 10.13 17.88
C TYR A 115 -1.75 11.36 18.37
N GLY A 116 -3.09 11.37 18.29
CA GLY A 116 -3.89 12.47 18.80
C GLY A 116 -3.64 12.76 20.29
N ALA A 117 -3.54 11.71 21.11
CA ALA A 117 -3.24 11.84 22.53
C ALA A 117 -1.79 12.33 22.80
N VAL A 118 -0.83 11.87 21.98
CA VAL A 118 0.57 12.31 22.06
C VAL A 118 0.71 13.77 21.66
N ASP A 119 0.08 14.19 20.56
CA ASP A 119 0.09 15.57 20.06
C ASP A 119 -0.54 16.54 21.09
N ASP A 120 -1.66 16.14 21.72
CA ASP A 120 -2.27 16.90 22.81
C ASP A 120 -1.34 17.02 24.04
N PHE A 121 -0.67 15.93 24.42
CA PHE A 121 0.29 15.96 25.52
C PHE A 121 1.45 16.91 25.21
N TYR A 122 1.99 16.86 24.00
CA TYR A 122 3.06 17.75 23.57
C TYR A 122 2.60 19.21 23.52
N LEU A 123 1.40 19.51 23.03
CA LEU A 123 0.86 20.86 22.99
C LEU A 123 0.84 21.51 24.38
N ILE A 124 0.46 20.75 25.42
CA ILE A 124 0.38 21.24 26.81
C ILE A 124 1.77 21.37 27.45
N ASN A 125 2.71 20.47 27.11
CA ASN A 125 3.99 20.34 27.81
C ASN A 125 5.19 20.86 27.02
N THR A 126 4.96 21.51 25.88
CA THR A 126 6.01 22.13 25.06
C THR A 126 6.37 23.51 25.61
N SER A 127 7.66 23.82 25.58
CA SER A 127 8.19 25.16 25.89
C SER A 127 8.67 25.86 24.63
N LEU A 128 8.79 27.19 24.65
CA LEU A 128 9.41 27.94 23.55
C LEU A 128 10.82 27.44 23.20
N ALA A 129 11.56 26.93 24.18
CA ALA A 129 12.92 26.42 23.98
C ALA A 129 12.93 25.06 23.26
N SER A 130 11.92 24.21 23.47
CA SER A 130 11.83 22.86 22.89
C SER A 130 10.91 22.77 21.67
N LEU A 131 10.14 23.82 21.38
CA LEU A 131 9.10 23.85 20.34
C LEU A 131 9.56 23.32 18.98
N LYS A 132 10.79 23.67 18.56
CA LYS A 132 11.32 23.23 17.28
C LYS A 132 11.52 21.71 17.24
N GLU A 133 12.22 21.16 18.23
CA GLU A 133 12.50 19.72 18.34
C GLU A 133 11.21 18.90 18.51
N ASP A 134 10.30 19.43 19.32
CA ASP A 134 8.99 18.83 19.58
C ASP A 134 8.15 18.74 18.30
N LYS A 135 8.13 19.82 17.52
CA LYS A 135 7.46 19.87 16.23
C LYS A 135 8.10 18.93 15.20
N GLU A 136 9.43 18.86 15.14
CA GLU A 136 10.14 17.93 14.26
C GLU A 136 9.79 16.48 14.59
N THR A 137 9.76 16.13 15.88
CA THR A 137 9.39 14.79 16.37
C THR A 137 7.98 14.41 15.92
N LEU A 138 6.98 15.25 16.21
CA LEU A 138 5.58 14.97 15.86
C LEU A 138 5.35 14.97 14.34
N SER A 139 6.03 15.85 13.62
CA SER A 139 5.98 15.88 12.15
C SER A 139 6.59 14.62 11.53
N GLY A 140 7.60 14.03 12.16
CA GLY A 140 8.13 12.72 11.78
C GLY A 140 7.06 11.64 11.89
N PHE A 141 6.33 11.58 13.00
CA PHE A 141 5.25 10.62 13.18
C PHE A 141 4.12 10.81 12.16
N THR A 142 3.64 12.05 11.96
CA THR A 142 2.58 12.28 10.96
C THR A 142 3.05 11.97 9.54
N GLY A 143 4.31 12.28 9.21
CA GLY A 143 4.92 11.93 7.93
C GLY A 143 4.87 10.42 7.66
N SER A 144 5.29 9.61 8.64
CA SER A 144 5.26 8.14 8.52
C SER A 144 3.85 7.58 8.42
N LEU A 145 2.90 8.07 9.23
CA LEU A 145 1.51 7.62 9.20
C LEU A 145 0.82 7.98 7.87
N ASN A 146 0.90 9.25 7.47
CA ASN A 146 0.28 9.74 6.24
C ASN A 146 0.91 9.08 4.99
N GLY A 147 2.23 8.94 4.98
CA GLY A 147 2.96 8.29 3.89
C GLY A 147 2.56 6.83 3.73
N SER A 148 2.49 6.08 4.83
CA SER A 148 2.10 4.67 4.81
C SER A 148 0.65 4.49 4.37
N PHE A 149 -0.27 5.35 4.84
CA PHE A 149 -1.66 5.32 4.40
C PHE A 149 -1.79 5.61 2.89
N SER A 150 -1.08 6.62 2.40
CA SER A 150 -1.11 7.00 0.99
C SER A 150 -0.54 5.90 0.09
N ALA A 151 0.53 5.23 0.53
CA ALA A 151 1.11 4.09 -0.16
C ALA A 151 0.10 2.94 -0.33
N VAL A 152 -0.52 2.49 0.77
CA VAL A 152 -1.51 1.40 0.72
C VAL A 152 -2.76 1.79 -0.08
N ARG A 153 -3.21 3.04 0.07
CA ARG A 153 -4.30 3.59 -0.76
C ARG A 153 -3.97 3.51 -2.25
N ASN A 154 -2.75 3.87 -2.65
CA ASN A 154 -2.36 3.82 -4.06
C ASN A 154 -2.32 2.38 -4.57
N ILE A 155 -1.82 1.42 -3.78
CA ILE A 155 -1.88 -0.01 -4.13
C ILE A 155 -3.32 -0.45 -4.42
N LEU A 156 -4.28 -0.09 -3.58
CA LEU A 156 -5.69 -0.42 -3.81
C LEU A 156 -6.25 0.16 -5.12
N LEU A 157 -5.78 1.35 -5.52
CA LEU A 157 -6.19 2.01 -6.77
C LEU A 157 -5.48 1.38 -7.98
N ASP A 158 -4.18 1.15 -7.89
CA ASP A 158 -3.33 0.63 -8.97
C ASP A 158 -3.67 -0.85 -9.30
N THR A 159 -4.06 -1.62 -8.28
CA THR A 159 -4.55 -3.01 -8.44
C THR A 159 -6.02 -3.10 -8.85
N GLU A 160 -6.69 -1.95 -9.00
CA GLU A 160 -8.11 -1.82 -9.32
C GLU A 160 -9.07 -2.49 -8.32
N ILE A 161 -8.59 -2.83 -7.12
CA ILE A 161 -9.43 -3.29 -6.00
C ILE A 161 -10.43 -2.19 -5.62
N VAL A 162 -9.98 -0.93 -5.68
CA VAL A 162 -10.82 0.26 -5.55
C VAL A 162 -10.78 1.05 -6.84
N ALA A 163 -11.95 1.39 -7.37
CA ALA A 163 -12.04 2.24 -8.55
C ALA A 163 -11.52 3.66 -8.26
N ASN A 164 -10.85 4.28 -9.24
CA ASN A 164 -10.37 5.67 -9.14
C ASN A 164 -11.46 6.70 -8.81
N ALA A 165 -12.71 6.45 -9.22
CA ALA A 165 -13.86 7.28 -8.87
C ALA A 165 -14.22 7.21 -7.36
N ASP A 166 -13.80 6.15 -6.68
CA ASP A 166 -14.10 5.85 -5.28
C ASP A 166 -12.93 6.18 -4.33
N GLN A 167 -11.88 6.82 -4.85
CA GLN A 167 -10.66 7.19 -4.12
C GLN A 167 -10.88 8.08 -2.87
N ASN A 168 -12.09 8.63 -2.72
CA ASN A 168 -12.53 9.48 -1.61
C ASN A 168 -13.73 8.88 -0.85
N LYS A 169 -14.03 7.59 -1.04
CA LYS A 169 -15.12 6.89 -0.34
C LYS A 169 -14.58 6.03 0.80
N THR A 170 -15.49 5.48 1.58
CA THR A 170 -15.19 4.50 2.61
C THR A 170 -15.00 3.13 1.97
N TYR A 171 -13.86 2.51 2.25
CA TYR A 171 -13.53 1.13 1.89
C TYR A 171 -13.22 0.35 3.17
N ARG A 172 -13.89 -0.79 3.39
CA ARG A 172 -13.77 -1.63 4.60
C ARG A 172 -13.70 -0.83 5.92
N GLY A 173 -14.61 0.13 6.07
CA GLY A 173 -14.73 0.97 7.27
C GLY A 173 -13.69 2.09 7.41
N THR A 174 -12.85 2.32 6.40
CA THR A 174 -11.80 3.35 6.37
C THR A 174 -12.02 4.32 5.21
N HIS A 175 -11.95 5.63 5.48
CA HIS A 175 -12.18 6.65 4.46
C HIS A 175 -10.90 6.91 3.66
N LEU A 176 -10.88 6.58 2.37
CA LEU A 176 -9.67 6.67 1.54
C LEU A 176 -9.25 8.11 1.22
N GLY A 177 -10.18 9.06 1.29
CA GLY A 177 -9.87 10.49 1.19
C GLY A 177 -9.55 11.17 2.53
N GLN A 178 -9.19 10.40 3.57
CA GLN A 178 -8.96 10.96 4.90
C GLN A 178 -7.86 12.04 4.84
N ARG A 179 -8.14 13.20 5.46
CA ARG A 179 -7.18 14.30 5.52
C ARG A 179 -5.95 13.91 6.33
N HIS A 180 -4.81 14.45 5.90
CA HIS A 180 -3.51 14.21 6.52
C HIS A 180 -3.52 14.65 7.99
N GLN A 181 -2.87 13.86 8.84
CA GLN A 181 -2.58 14.26 10.21
C GLN A 181 -1.53 15.37 10.19
N ASN A 182 -1.77 16.42 10.96
CA ASN A 182 -0.82 17.51 11.19
C ASN A 182 -0.71 17.74 12.70
N THR A 183 0.48 18.12 13.16
CA THR A 183 0.67 18.49 14.56
C THR A 183 0.00 19.82 14.88
N LYS A 184 -0.71 19.87 16.02
CA LYS A 184 -1.26 21.10 16.59
C LYS A 184 -0.19 22.10 17.01
N LEU A 185 1.07 21.67 17.18
CA LEU A 185 2.20 22.57 17.44
C LEU A 185 2.46 23.55 16.28
N ASN A 186 2.02 23.24 15.05
CA ASN A 186 2.10 24.19 13.94
C ASN A 186 1.23 25.42 14.17
N ASP A 187 0.00 25.21 14.63
CA ASP A 187 -0.93 26.30 14.92
C ASP A 187 -0.45 27.09 16.15
N PHE A 188 0.05 26.40 17.17
CA PHE A 188 0.66 27.01 18.34
C PHE A 188 1.85 27.93 17.98
N ASP A 189 2.79 27.44 17.17
CA ASP A 189 3.93 28.23 16.66
C ASP A 189 3.44 29.46 15.89
N TYR A 190 2.45 29.29 15.00
CA TYR A 190 1.87 30.39 14.24
C TYR A 190 1.31 31.50 15.15
N HIS A 191 0.60 31.14 16.22
CA HIS A 191 0.02 32.10 17.15
C HIS A 191 1.03 32.77 18.08
N ILE A 192 2.11 32.08 18.45
CA ILE A 192 3.07 32.60 19.44
C ILE A 192 4.25 33.32 18.80
N ARG A 193 4.59 33.00 17.55
CA ARG A 193 5.70 33.62 16.82
C ARG A 193 5.66 35.16 16.80
N PRO A 194 4.52 35.84 16.63
CA PRO A 194 4.45 37.30 16.72
C PRO A 194 4.88 37.84 18.09
N TYR A 195 4.44 37.20 19.17
CA TYR A 195 4.80 37.59 20.54
C TYR A 195 6.27 37.29 20.85
N ALA A 196 6.76 36.12 20.44
CA ALA A 196 8.17 35.78 20.58
C ALA A 196 9.08 36.78 19.85
N ASN A 197 8.69 37.22 18.66
CA ASN A 197 9.41 38.26 17.92
C ASN A 197 9.41 39.61 18.64
N GLN A 198 8.27 40.03 19.21
CA GLN A 198 8.20 41.26 20.00
C GLN A 198 9.11 41.20 21.24
N LEU A 199 9.10 40.07 21.96
CA LEU A 199 9.96 39.86 23.12
C LEU A 199 11.46 39.85 22.75
N ARG A 200 11.82 39.30 21.58
CA ARG A 200 13.19 39.36 21.03
C ARG A 200 13.59 40.78 20.66
N SER A 201 12.73 41.51 19.95
CA SER A 201 12.98 42.92 19.60
C SER A 201 13.11 43.81 20.83
N ALA A 202 12.44 43.47 21.93
CA ALA A 202 12.57 44.14 23.22
C ALA A 202 13.80 43.69 24.06
N GLY A 203 14.60 42.72 23.58
CA GLY A 203 15.77 42.20 24.28
C GLY A 203 15.44 41.35 25.53
N ILE A 204 14.17 40.94 25.70
CA ILE A 204 13.69 40.18 26.87
C ILE A 204 14.06 38.71 26.75
N ILE A 205 14.03 38.18 25.53
CA ILE A 205 14.46 36.82 25.20
C ILE A 205 15.43 36.88 24.01
N LYS A 206 16.33 35.89 23.91
CA LYS A 206 17.26 35.77 22.78
C LYS A 206 16.60 35.20 21.53
#